data_AF-A0A3D4B0Z9-F1
#
_entry.id   AF-A0A3D4B0Z9-F1
#
_cell.length_a   1.000
_cell.length_b   1.000
_cell.length_c   1.000
_cell.angle_alpha   90.00
_cell.angle_beta   90.00
_cell.angle_gamma   90.00
#
_symmetry.space_group_name_H-M   'P 1'
#
loop_
_entity.id
_entity.type
_entity.pdbx_description
1 polymer ?
#
loop_
_entity_poly.entity_id
_entity_poly.type
_entity_poly.pdbx_seq_one_letter_code
_entity_poly.pdbx_strand_id
1 'polypeptide(L)'
;MNASPWLPVETDIKSVLEQYAFPLKALADGTVPALIFRKAFNPAHCAGLIDRFYERGLLYDPRQNGVSNTTRVDIGTSLGSHSRSDPEIFFAHARETRTLFETLFDGYTDPVRFIYRTLNSLA
;
A
#
# COMPACT_ATOMS: atom_id res chain seq x y z
N MET A 1 4.54 -31.03 -22.47
CA MET A 1 3.43 -30.10 -22.20
C MET A 1 4.04 -28.74 -21.91
N ASN A 2 3.85 -27.75 -22.77
CA ASN A 2 4.29 -26.38 -22.46
C ASN A 2 3.22 -25.77 -21.56
N ALA A 3 3.54 -25.59 -20.28
CA ALA A 3 2.68 -24.84 -19.38
C ALA A 3 2.57 -23.40 -19.91
N SER A 4 1.35 -22.88 -20.03
CA SER A 4 1.16 -21.46 -20.26
C SER A 4 1.88 -20.67 -19.16
N PRO A 5 2.55 -19.56 -19.51
CA PRO A 5 3.35 -18.82 -18.55
C PRO A 5 2.44 -18.23 -17.45
N TRP A 6 2.81 -18.44 -16.19
CA TRP A 6 2.12 -17.90 -15.02
C TRP A 6 2.49 -16.42 -14.85
N LEU A 7 1.81 -15.56 -15.60
CA LEU A 7 2.12 -14.14 -15.71
C LEU A 7 1.11 -13.27 -14.93
N PRO A 8 1.55 -12.13 -14.37
CA PRO A 8 0.64 -11.19 -13.74
C PRO A 8 -0.30 -10.58 -14.78
N VAL A 9 -1.51 -10.22 -14.34
CA VAL A 9 -2.45 -9.45 -15.14
C VAL A 9 -2.24 -7.98 -14.82
N GLU A 10 -1.86 -7.22 -15.83
CA GLU A 10 -1.61 -5.78 -15.74
C GLU A 10 -2.60 -5.03 -16.63
N THR A 11 -3.68 -4.51 -16.04
CA THR A 11 -4.75 -3.80 -16.74
C THR A 11 -5.57 -2.97 -15.75
N ASP A 12 -6.66 -2.33 -16.19
CA ASP A 12 -7.58 -1.59 -15.33
C ASP A 12 -8.61 -2.51 -14.62
N ILE A 13 -9.27 -1.97 -13.57
CA ILE A 13 -10.20 -2.75 -12.72
C ILE A 13 -11.36 -3.32 -13.53
N LYS A 14 -11.90 -2.58 -14.51
CA LYS A 14 -13.03 -3.05 -15.32
C LYS A 14 -12.61 -4.24 -16.17
N SER A 15 -11.46 -4.13 -16.84
CA SER A 15 -10.89 -5.23 -17.62
C SER A 15 -10.63 -6.50 -16.78
N VAL A 16 -10.19 -6.35 -15.53
CA VAL A 16 -10.05 -7.50 -14.61
C VAL A 16 -11.40 -8.16 -14.31
N LEU A 17 -12.45 -7.36 -14.05
CA LEU A 17 -13.79 -7.86 -13.75
C LEU A 17 -14.46 -8.54 -14.96
N GLU A 18 -14.09 -8.16 -16.18
CA GLU A 18 -14.53 -8.84 -17.41
C GLU A 18 -13.80 -10.17 -17.64
N GLN A 19 -12.54 -10.27 -17.22
CA GLN A 19 -11.71 -11.47 -17.39
C GLN A 19 -11.97 -12.54 -16.31
N TYR A 20 -12.26 -12.11 -15.07
CA TYR A 20 -12.43 -13.00 -13.93
C TYR A 20 -13.75 -12.72 -13.23
N ALA A 21 -14.61 -13.74 -13.16
CA ALA A 21 -15.86 -13.66 -12.40
C ALA A 21 -15.61 -13.42 -10.89
N PHE A 22 -14.48 -13.93 -10.36
CA PHE A 22 -14.07 -13.77 -8.96
C PHE A 22 -12.57 -13.44 -8.89
N PRO A 23 -12.13 -12.19 -9.13
CA PRO A 23 -10.72 -11.84 -9.25
C PRO A 23 -9.88 -12.15 -8.00
N LEU A 24 -10.38 -11.84 -6.79
CA LEU A 24 -9.65 -12.17 -5.57
C LEU A 24 -9.54 -13.68 -5.33
N LYS A 25 -10.55 -14.46 -5.73
CA LYS A 25 -10.46 -15.92 -5.68
C LYS A 25 -9.43 -16.45 -6.68
N ALA A 26 -9.38 -15.91 -7.89
CA ALA A 26 -8.37 -16.28 -8.88
C ALA A 26 -6.94 -16.03 -8.36
N LEU A 27 -6.73 -14.93 -7.63
CA LEU A 27 -5.47 -14.65 -6.94
C LEU A 27 -5.20 -15.65 -5.80
N ALA A 28 -6.19 -15.88 -4.93
CA ALA A 28 -6.07 -16.79 -3.78
C ALA A 28 -5.82 -18.25 -4.17
N ASP A 29 -6.44 -18.70 -5.27
CA ASP A 29 -6.27 -20.06 -5.83
C ASP A 29 -4.96 -20.20 -6.63
N GLY A 30 -4.19 -19.12 -6.81
CA GLY A 30 -2.97 -19.12 -7.61
C GLY A 30 -3.20 -19.22 -9.12
N THR A 31 -4.42 -18.97 -9.60
CA THR A 31 -4.73 -18.94 -11.04
C THR A 31 -3.99 -17.81 -11.75
N VAL A 32 -3.83 -16.68 -11.06
CA VAL A 32 -3.02 -15.53 -11.49
C VAL A 32 -2.06 -15.15 -10.35
N PRO A 33 -0.78 -14.85 -10.64
CA PRO A 33 0.20 -14.55 -9.59
C PRO A 33 0.04 -13.16 -8.97
N ALA A 34 -0.48 -12.19 -9.74
CA ALA A 34 -0.74 -10.83 -9.27
C ALA A 34 -1.69 -10.08 -10.20
N LEU A 35 -2.41 -9.11 -9.63
CA LEU A 35 -3.14 -8.06 -10.35
C LEU A 35 -2.39 -6.74 -10.17
N ILE A 36 -2.01 -6.09 -11.27
CA ILE A 36 -1.19 -4.86 -11.25
C ILE A 36 -1.98 -3.71 -11.88
N PHE A 37 -2.31 -2.70 -11.06
CA PHE A 37 -2.97 -1.48 -11.50
C PHE A 37 -1.96 -0.33 -11.59
N ARG A 38 -1.47 -0.03 -12.80
CA ARG A 38 -0.53 1.08 -13.02
C ARG A 38 -1.24 2.43 -12.98
N LYS A 39 -0.48 3.47 -12.64
CA LYS A 39 -0.97 4.87 -12.59
C LYS A 39 -2.19 5.05 -11.68
N ALA A 40 -2.30 4.25 -10.63
CA ALA A 40 -3.37 4.33 -9.63
C ALA A 40 -3.42 5.68 -8.88
N PHE A 41 -2.29 6.39 -8.84
CA PHE A 41 -2.14 7.67 -8.15
C PHE A 41 -1.63 8.75 -9.11
N ASN A 42 -2.09 9.98 -8.90
CA ASN A 42 -1.54 11.15 -9.59
C ASN A 42 -0.06 11.33 -9.18
N PRO A 43 0.89 11.38 -10.13
CA PRO A 43 2.31 11.57 -9.81
C PRO A 43 2.61 12.81 -8.95
N ALA A 44 1.85 13.90 -9.13
CA ALA A 44 1.99 15.11 -8.31
C ALA A 44 1.59 14.87 -6.85
N HIS A 45 0.58 14.03 -6.60
CA HIS A 45 0.18 13.65 -5.24
C HIS A 45 1.25 12.77 -4.59
N CYS A 46 1.88 11.86 -5.35
CA CYS A 46 2.99 11.05 -4.84
C CYS A 46 4.15 11.93 -4.37
N ALA A 47 4.56 12.92 -5.19
CA ALA A 47 5.63 13.84 -4.81
C ALA A 47 5.26 14.67 -3.56
N GLY A 48 4.06 15.26 -3.54
CA GLY A 48 3.59 16.05 -2.39
C GLY A 48 3.42 15.24 -1.10
N LEU A 49 3.11 13.95 -1.19
CA LEU A 49 3.09 13.05 -0.03
C LEU A 49 4.48 12.78 0.52
N ILE A 50 5.48 12.57 -0.34
CA ILE A 50 6.87 12.41 0.09
C ILE A 50 7.35 13.68 0.80
N ASP A 51 7.07 14.87 0.26
CA ASP A 51 7.39 16.14 0.92
C ASP A 51 6.70 16.25 2.28
N ARG A 52 5.41 15.93 2.38
CA ARG A 52 4.70 15.89 3.66
C ARG A 52 5.32 14.92 4.66
N PHE A 53 5.82 13.77 4.21
CA PHE A 53 6.47 12.81 5.09
C PHE A 53 7.77 13.37 5.65
N TYR A 54 8.53 14.15 4.87
CA TYR A 54 9.69 14.88 5.37
C TYR A 54 9.29 16.00 6.35
N GLU A 55 8.31 16.84 5.98
CA GLU A 55 7.83 17.97 6.80
C GLU A 55 7.30 17.52 8.16
N ARG A 56 6.62 16.37 8.22
CA ARG A 56 6.10 15.78 9.45
C ARG A 56 7.10 14.90 10.20
N GLY A 57 8.34 14.81 9.72
CA GLY A 57 9.40 13.99 10.34
C GLY A 57 9.14 12.47 10.29
N LEU A 58 8.28 12.01 9.38
CA LEU A 58 7.96 10.59 9.18
C LEU A 58 9.02 9.88 8.33
N LEU A 59 9.69 10.61 7.46
CA LEU A 59 10.84 10.14 6.69
C LEU A 59 12.02 11.08 6.86
N TYR A 60 13.20 10.50 6.70
CA TYR A 60 14.44 11.24 6.56
C TYR A 60 14.48 12.00 5.23
N ASP A 61 14.75 13.31 5.25
CA ASP A 61 14.96 14.11 4.04
C ASP A 61 16.42 14.06 3.57
N PRO A 62 16.74 13.32 2.48
CA PRO A 62 18.10 13.21 1.98
C PRO A 62 18.62 14.51 1.35
N ARG A 63 17.75 15.49 1.07
CA ARG A 63 18.13 16.77 0.46
C ARG A 63 18.80 17.71 1.46
N GLN A 64 18.54 17.52 2.76
CA GLN A 64 18.98 18.44 3.82
C GLN A 64 20.11 17.86 4.68
N ASN A 65 20.16 16.54 4.87
CA ASN A 65 20.92 15.95 5.98
C ASN A 65 21.98 14.91 5.55
N GLY A 66 22.25 14.74 4.25
CA GLY A 66 23.19 13.73 3.72
C GLY A 66 22.56 12.37 3.38
N VAL A 67 23.31 11.27 3.51
CA VAL A 67 22.78 9.90 3.36
C VAL A 67 22.63 9.28 4.74
N SER A 68 21.40 8.90 5.11
CA SER A 68 21.17 8.11 6.33
C SER A 68 21.56 6.64 6.11
N ASN A 69 22.16 6.01 7.12
CA ASN A 69 22.42 4.56 7.13
C ASN A 69 21.15 3.73 7.45
N THR A 70 20.00 4.38 7.65
CA THR A 70 18.72 3.69 7.86
C THR A 70 18.28 3.00 6.56
N THR A 71 18.24 1.67 6.57
CA THR A 71 17.87 0.87 5.40
C THR A 71 16.37 0.81 5.14
N ARG A 72 15.55 1.08 6.16
CA ARG A 72 14.09 1.02 6.09
C ARG A 72 13.44 1.91 7.14
N VAL A 73 12.42 2.65 6.73
CA VAL A 73 11.50 3.36 7.62
C VAL A 73 10.09 2.88 7.30
N ASP A 74 9.36 2.43 8.31
CA ASP A 74 7.96 2.04 8.20
C ASP A 74 7.09 3.17 8.74
N ILE A 75 6.13 3.64 7.93
CA ILE A 75 5.09 4.57 8.39
C ILE A 75 3.85 3.74 8.68
N GLY A 76 3.53 3.62 9.96
CA GLY A 76 2.36 2.92 10.46
C GLY A 76 2.71 1.77 11.41
N THR A 77 1.74 0.90 11.65
CA THR A 77 1.89 -0.20 12.62
C THR A 77 2.26 -1.49 11.92
N SER A 78 3.28 -2.17 12.44
CA SER A 78 3.73 -3.48 11.99
C SER A 78 3.48 -4.53 13.07
N LEU A 79 2.89 -5.66 12.67
CA LEU A 79 2.74 -6.83 13.54
C LEU A 79 4.08 -7.60 13.70
N GLY A 80 5.03 -7.36 12.79
CA GLY A 80 6.31 -8.07 12.77
C GLY A 80 7.29 -7.61 13.85
N SER A 81 7.18 -6.34 14.29
CA SER A 81 8.06 -5.72 15.29
C SER A 81 7.38 -5.64 16.66
N HIS A 82 8.14 -5.89 17.74
CA HIS A 82 7.88 -5.63 19.18
C HIS A 82 6.50 -5.98 19.79
N SER A 83 5.56 -6.54 19.02
CA SER A 83 4.16 -6.76 19.39
C SER A 83 3.73 -8.22 19.27
N ARG A 84 4.61 -9.11 18.81
CA ARG A 84 4.36 -10.56 18.77
C ARG A 84 4.05 -11.16 20.14
N SER A 85 4.58 -10.57 21.21
CA SER A 85 4.39 -11.02 22.59
C SER A 85 3.31 -10.25 23.35
N ASP A 86 2.81 -9.14 22.81
CA ASP A 86 1.80 -8.30 23.48
C ASP A 86 0.87 -7.61 22.45
N PRO A 87 -0.35 -8.12 22.29
CA PRO A 87 -1.37 -7.51 21.42
C PRO A 87 -1.72 -6.06 21.79
N GLU A 88 -1.63 -5.67 23.06
CA GLU A 88 -2.02 -4.32 23.48
C GLU A 88 -1.06 -3.26 22.96
N ILE A 89 0.23 -3.59 22.85
CA ILE A 89 1.23 -2.72 22.19
C ILE A 89 0.86 -2.51 20.71
N PHE A 90 0.48 -3.58 20.01
CA PHE A 90 0.02 -3.46 18.62
C PHE A 90 -1.21 -2.55 18.52
N PHE A 91 -2.22 -2.78 19.37
CA PHE A 91 -3.46 -2.01 19.33
C PHE A 91 -3.25 -0.54 19.71
N ALA A 92 -2.37 -0.24 20.66
CA ALA A 92 -2.00 1.13 20.99
C ALA A 92 -1.37 1.86 19.80
N HIS A 93 -0.35 1.24 19.18
CA HIS A 93 0.33 1.83 18.03
C HIS A 93 -0.59 1.93 16.79
N ALA A 94 -1.51 0.96 16.62
CA ALA A 94 -2.52 1.00 15.55
C ALA A 94 -3.49 2.18 15.71
N ARG A 95 -3.87 2.54 16.94
CA ARG A 95 -4.68 3.74 17.21
C ARG A 95 -3.94 5.02 16.83
N GLU A 96 -2.65 5.11 17.16
CA GLU A 96 -1.80 6.25 16.77
C GLU A 96 -1.66 6.35 15.25
N THR A 97 -1.42 5.21 14.57
CA THR A 97 -1.36 5.14 13.10
C THR A 97 -2.68 5.59 12.47
N ARG A 98 -3.81 5.16 13.02
CA ARG A 98 -5.13 5.56 12.54
C ARG A 98 -5.33 7.07 12.68
N THR A 99 -4.97 7.63 13.84
CA THR A 99 -5.02 9.07 14.10
C THR A 99 -4.12 9.86 13.14
N LEU A 100 -2.91 9.37 12.86
CA LEU A 100 -2.04 9.96 11.85
C LEU A 100 -2.71 9.96 10.47
N PHE A 101 -3.28 8.82 10.06
CA PHE A 101 -3.87 8.64 8.73
C PHE A 101 -5.13 9.47 8.51
N GLU A 102 -5.81 9.92 9.58
CA GLU A 102 -6.95 10.85 9.48
C GLU A 102 -6.60 12.16 8.77
N THR A 103 -5.34 12.61 8.83
CA THR A 103 -4.89 13.87 8.19
C THR A 103 -3.70 13.71 7.25
N LEU A 104 -3.06 12.54 7.24
CA LEU A 104 -1.83 12.32 6.49
C LEU A 104 -2.02 12.50 4.99
N PHE A 105 -3.21 12.17 4.47
CA PHE A 105 -3.51 12.19 3.04
C PHE A 105 -4.40 13.37 2.60
N ASP A 106 -4.71 14.32 3.49
CA ASP A 106 -5.57 15.47 3.17
C ASP A 106 -5.04 16.28 1.97
N GLY A 107 -5.93 16.59 1.03
CA GLY A 107 -5.58 17.29 -0.21
C GLY A 107 -4.89 16.41 -1.26
N TYR A 108 -4.69 15.12 -0.99
CA TYR A 108 -4.08 14.16 -1.91
C TYR A 108 -4.99 12.95 -2.14
N THR A 109 -4.59 12.08 -3.07
CA THR A 109 -5.24 10.77 -3.21
C THR A 109 -4.84 9.91 -2.02
N ASP A 110 -5.83 9.45 -1.26
CA ASP A 110 -5.63 8.53 -0.15
C ASP A 110 -5.35 7.10 -0.67
N PRO A 111 -4.11 6.58 -0.50
CA PRO A 111 -3.74 5.25 -0.95
C PRO A 111 -4.44 4.13 -0.18
N VAL A 112 -4.74 4.34 1.10
CA VAL A 112 -5.45 3.35 1.93
C VAL A 112 -6.88 3.21 1.43
N ARG A 113 -7.56 4.34 1.20
CA ARG A 113 -8.92 4.33 0.63
C ARG A 113 -8.96 3.72 -0.77
N PHE A 114 -7.96 3.98 -1.60
CA PHE A 114 -7.85 3.35 -2.92
C PHE A 114 -7.73 1.82 -2.81
N ILE A 115 -6.87 1.32 -1.93
CA ILE A 115 -6.68 -0.13 -1.70
C ILE A 115 -8.00 -0.77 -1.28
N TYR A 116 -8.68 -0.24 -0.25
CA TYR A 116 -9.94 -0.82 0.23
C TYR A 116 -11.06 -0.78 -0.82
N ARG A 117 -11.17 0.31 -1.59
CA ARG A 117 -12.15 0.40 -2.69
C ARG A 117 -11.86 -0.62 -3.78
N THR A 118 -10.59 -0.80 -4.14
CA THR A 118 -10.18 -1.77 -5.15
C THR A 118 -10.46 -3.18 -4.67
N LEU A 119 -10.05 -3.53 -3.44
CA LEU A 119 -10.35 -4.84 -2.84
C LEU A 119 -11.85 -5.12 -2.81
N ASN A 120 -12.67 -4.15 -2.39
CA ASN A 120 -14.12 -4.29 -2.38
C ASN A 120 -14.72 -4.47 -3.77
N SER A 121 -14.09 -3.92 -4.81
CA SER A 121 -14.55 -4.09 -6.20
C SER A 121 -14.20 -5.46 -6.77
N LEU A 122 -13.16 -6.11 -6.24
CA LEU A 122 -12.62 -7.39 -6.73
C LEU A 122 -13.11 -8.61 -5.92
N ALA A 123 -13.78 -8.38 -4.79
CA ALA A 123 -14.25 -9.39 -3.85
C ALA A 123 -15.54 -10.08 -4.30
#